data_AF-A0A2T4H026-F1
#
_entry.id   AF-A0A2T4H026-F1
#
_cell.length_a   1.000
_cell.length_b   1.000
_cell.length_c   1.000
_cell.angle_alpha   90.00
_cell.angle_beta   90.00
_cell.angle_gamma   90.00
#
_symmetry.space_group_name_H-M   'P 1'
#
loop_
_entity.id
_entity.type
_entity.pdbx_description
1 polymer ?
#
loop_
_entity_poly.entity_id
_entity_poly.type
_entity_poly.pdbx_seq_one_letter_code
_entity_poly.pdbx_strand_id
1 'polypeptide(L)'
;MSRTEETVSPPWGSLPVECYLLSKWDSSSDLSVDEQRGELVKAFVQEDDISAFALISAEAITADRQELIQIVLVPWRSQKLRRIAKKYDPHNPLFDTLTVLRTHYGGDSDEKFTRWIGDACDAFDDMDPDGDLFGPSDERWWRVLDNASLFDMASHEWQNVYTILPELAASALRRDFNDNDVQEAKELVSSICDSRAPEEDDYEDAICEIAKVGFWLIVADKEAFEDEELLLVFMDKMGNVVRQSAISPEDLPHLPHYILRGSITESGFWRDAEVGKKYKSRGQIMRAVLPLVMAESE
;
A
#
# COMPACT_ATOMS: atom_id res chain seq x y z
N MET A 1 -30.49 33.44 -2.61
CA MET A 1 -30.24 32.09 -3.15
C MET A 1 -28.75 31.84 -3.06
N SER A 2 -28.30 31.33 -1.92
CA SER A 2 -26.89 31.02 -1.69
C SER A 2 -26.59 29.72 -2.40
N ARG A 3 -25.79 29.79 -3.46
CA ARG A 3 -25.18 28.64 -4.12
C ARG A 3 -24.26 28.02 -3.06
N THR A 4 -24.69 26.94 -2.41
CA THR A 4 -23.77 26.08 -1.67
C THR A 4 -22.81 25.53 -2.72
N GLU A 5 -21.64 26.16 -2.86
CA GLU A 5 -20.50 25.52 -3.49
C GLU A 5 -20.29 24.22 -2.71
N GLU A 6 -20.59 23.08 -3.33
CA GLU A 6 -20.21 21.79 -2.77
C GLU A 6 -18.71 21.84 -2.51
N THR A 7 -18.34 21.86 -1.24
CA THR A 7 -16.94 21.91 -0.84
C THR A 7 -16.27 20.63 -1.31
N VAL A 8 -15.42 20.77 -2.32
CA VAL A 8 -14.67 19.66 -2.91
C VAL A 8 -13.81 19.03 -1.81
N SER A 9 -14.13 17.79 -1.43
CA SER A 9 -13.48 17.04 -0.36
C SER A 9 -12.80 15.78 -0.92
N PRO A 10 -11.48 15.59 -0.70
CA PRO A 10 -10.56 16.52 -0.04
C PRO A 10 -10.31 17.83 -0.83
N PRO A 11 -9.98 18.96 -0.16
CA PRO A 11 -9.54 20.18 -0.83
C PRO A 11 -8.29 19.95 -1.68
N TRP A 12 -8.14 20.65 -2.80
CA TRP A 12 -6.94 20.53 -3.64
C TRP A 12 -5.67 21.00 -2.93
N GLY A 13 -4.61 20.21 -3.03
CA GLY A 13 -3.33 20.51 -2.38
C GLY A 13 -3.30 20.13 -0.90
N SER A 14 -4.20 19.25 -0.44
CA SER A 14 -4.27 18.82 0.97
C SER A 14 -3.70 17.43 1.23
N LEU A 15 -3.51 16.60 0.19
CA LEU A 15 -2.94 15.26 0.36
C LEU A 15 -1.41 15.34 0.41
N PRO A 16 -0.71 14.46 1.16
CA PRO A 16 0.75 14.53 1.27
C PRO A 16 1.48 14.51 -0.08
N VAL A 17 1.05 13.67 -1.04
CA VAL A 17 1.65 13.66 -2.38
C VAL A 17 1.37 14.95 -3.15
N GLU A 18 0.20 15.57 -2.97
CA GLU A 18 -0.12 16.85 -3.62
C GLU A 18 0.76 17.97 -3.05
N CYS A 19 0.94 17.99 -1.73
CA CYS A 19 1.87 18.88 -1.06
C CYS A 19 3.31 18.67 -1.54
N TYR A 20 3.74 17.43 -1.72
CA TYR A 20 5.05 17.07 -2.26
C TYR A 20 5.24 17.62 -3.68
N LEU A 21 4.29 17.33 -4.57
CA LEU A 21 4.31 17.79 -5.96
C LEU A 21 4.40 19.32 -6.02
N LEU A 22 3.54 20.03 -5.28
CA LEU A 22 3.53 21.50 -5.28
C LEU A 22 4.82 22.09 -4.67
N SER A 23 5.41 21.42 -3.68
CA SER A 23 6.65 21.90 -3.04
C SER A 23 7.89 21.65 -3.87
N LYS A 24 7.91 20.59 -4.68
CA LYS A 24 9.07 20.16 -5.48
C LYS A 24 8.93 20.50 -6.96
N TRP A 25 7.84 21.17 -7.34
CA TRP A 25 7.62 21.60 -8.71
C TRP A 25 8.67 22.62 -9.14
N ASP A 26 9.26 22.38 -10.31
CA ASP A 26 10.22 23.28 -10.95
C ASP A 26 9.63 23.78 -12.28
N SER A 27 9.11 25.00 -12.28
CA SER A 27 8.55 25.64 -13.47
C SER A 27 9.58 25.99 -14.54
N SER A 28 10.88 25.86 -14.25
CA SER A 28 11.97 26.08 -15.21
C SER A 28 12.49 24.80 -15.86
N SER A 29 11.93 23.64 -15.49
CA SER A 29 12.26 22.34 -16.06
C SER A 29 11.93 22.28 -17.54
N ASP A 30 12.78 21.60 -18.32
CA ASP A 30 12.53 21.31 -19.74
C ASP A 30 11.57 20.12 -19.96
N LEU A 31 11.20 19.42 -18.88
CA LEU A 31 10.26 18.30 -18.93
C LEU A 31 8.84 18.77 -19.19
N SER A 32 8.04 17.95 -19.87
CA SER A 32 6.59 18.17 -19.90
C SER A 32 5.99 18.03 -18.49
N VAL A 33 4.81 18.64 -18.30
CA VAL A 33 4.08 18.56 -17.02
C VAL A 33 3.86 17.11 -16.58
N ASP A 34 3.51 16.23 -17.54
CA ASP A 34 3.24 14.83 -17.22
C ASP A 34 4.51 14.05 -16.85
N GLU A 35 5.63 14.32 -17.53
CA GLU A 35 6.93 13.69 -17.23
C GLU A 35 7.45 14.12 -15.85
N GLN A 36 7.47 15.43 -15.59
CA GLN A 36 7.91 15.95 -14.29
C GLN A 36 7.02 15.44 -13.16
N ARG A 37 5.70 15.42 -13.35
CA ARG A 37 4.77 14.85 -12.38
C ARG A 37 5.05 13.36 -12.14
N GLY A 38 5.27 12.59 -13.19
CA GLY A 38 5.60 11.17 -13.08
C GLY A 38 6.88 10.92 -12.28
N GLU A 39 7.94 11.68 -12.54
CA GLU A 39 9.20 11.57 -11.80
C GLU A 39 9.05 11.97 -10.33
N LEU A 40 8.29 13.05 -10.04
CA LEU A 40 8.04 13.46 -8.66
C LEU A 40 7.14 12.47 -7.89
N VAL A 41 6.17 11.82 -8.55
CA VAL A 41 5.36 10.75 -7.93
C VAL A 41 6.24 9.56 -7.57
N LYS A 42 7.14 9.14 -8.46
CA LYS A 42 8.12 8.07 -8.17
C LYS A 42 9.03 8.47 -7.00
N ALA A 43 9.53 9.72 -7.00
CA ALA A 43 10.35 10.24 -5.92
C ALA A 43 9.59 10.25 -4.57
N PHE A 44 8.32 10.63 -4.56
CA PHE A 44 7.48 10.60 -3.36
C PHE A 44 7.32 9.20 -2.76
N VAL A 45 7.18 8.17 -3.61
CA VAL A 45 7.09 6.77 -3.15
C VAL A 45 8.42 6.31 -2.53
N GLN A 46 9.55 6.81 -3.02
CA GLN A 46 10.88 6.50 -2.51
C GLN A 46 11.35 7.46 -1.40
N GLU A 47 10.51 8.40 -0.93
CA GLU A 47 10.87 9.33 0.13
C GLU A 47 10.74 8.66 1.50
N ASP A 48 11.82 8.65 2.27
CA ASP A 48 11.91 8.00 3.59
C ASP A 48 11.04 8.70 4.64
N ASP A 49 10.91 10.03 4.57
CA ASP A 49 10.13 10.83 5.52
C ASP A 49 9.26 11.87 4.80
N ILE A 50 7.94 11.69 4.92
CA ILE A 50 6.96 12.63 4.36
C ILE A 50 6.26 13.51 5.39
N SER A 51 6.73 13.52 6.65
CA SER A 51 6.12 14.28 7.74
C SER A 51 5.98 15.76 7.39
N ALA A 52 6.97 16.33 6.70
CA ALA A 52 6.96 17.71 6.25
C ALA A 52 5.80 18.04 5.29
N PHE A 53 5.29 17.06 4.54
CA PHE A 53 4.21 17.24 3.56
C PHE A 53 2.83 16.86 4.12
N ALA A 54 2.80 16.01 5.14
CA ALA A 54 1.56 15.59 5.82
C ALA A 54 1.06 16.62 6.86
N LEU A 55 1.95 17.49 7.36
CA LEU A 55 1.61 18.53 8.35
C LEU A 55 1.22 19.88 7.73
N ILE A 56 1.32 20.04 6.40
CA ILE A 56 1.00 21.30 5.74
C ILE A 56 -0.53 21.49 5.81
N SER A 57 -0.96 22.20 6.85
CA SER A 57 -2.29 22.79 6.93
C SER A 57 -2.51 23.63 5.68
N ALA A 58 -3.75 23.70 5.21
CA ALA A 58 -4.16 24.59 4.13
C ALA A 58 -4.05 26.07 4.55
N GLU A 59 -2.83 26.52 4.83
CA GLU A 59 -2.46 27.91 4.93
C GLU A 59 -2.76 28.59 3.60
N ALA A 60 -3.03 29.90 3.64
CA ALA A 60 -3.53 30.68 2.52
C ALA A 60 -2.79 30.34 1.21
N ILE A 61 -3.47 29.55 0.36
CA ILE A 61 -2.95 29.12 -0.93
C ILE A 61 -2.64 30.40 -1.71
N THR A 62 -1.35 30.67 -1.92
CA THR A 62 -0.92 31.83 -2.72
C THR A 62 -1.47 31.71 -4.14
N ALA A 63 -1.62 32.83 -4.85
CA ALA A 63 -2.10 32.81 -6.24
C ALA A 63 -1.28 31.85 -7.12
N ASP A 64 0.04 31.83 -6.93
CA ASP A 64 0.96 30.92 -7.62
C ASP A 64 0.66 29.44 -7.33
N ARG A 65 0.27 29.09 -6.09
CA ARG A 65 -0.16 27.72 -5.77
C ARG A 65 -1.48 27.36 -6.41
N GLN A 66 -2.41 28.30 -6.58
CA GLN A 66 -3.68 28.04 -7.28
C GLN A 66 -3.45 27.69 -8.75
N GLU A 67 -2.54 28.39 -9.42
CA GLU A 67 -2.16 28.09 -10.80
C GLU A 67 -1.52 26.71 -10.92
N LEU A 68 -0.57 26.38 -10.03
CA LEU A 68 0.04 25.05 -9.99
C LEU A 68 -0.99 23.94 -9.74
N ILE A 69 -1.99 24.15 -8.89
CA ILE A 69 -3.07 23.17 -8.70
C ILE A 69 -3.78 22.86 -10.02
N GLN A 70 -4.14 23.89 -10.79
CA GLN A 70 -4.87 23.72 -12.06
C GLN A 70 -4.03 23.05 -13.15
N ILE A 71 -2.72 23.27 -13.15
CA ILE A 71 -1.80 22.71 -14.15
C ILE A 71 -1.35 21.30 -13.78
N VAL A 72 -0.99 21.09 -12.51
CA VAL A 72 -0.29 19.87 -12.07
C VAL A 72 -1.27 18.82 -11.53
N LEU A 73 -2.20 19.22 -10.66
CA LEU A 73 -3.00 18.29 -9.86
C LEU A 73 -4.36 17.96 -10.51
N VAL A 74 -5.09 18.98 -10.98
CA VAL A 74 -6.43 18.81 -11.56
C VAL A 74 -6.44 17.85 -12.75
N PRO A 75 -5.48 17.91 -13.70
CA PRO A 75 -5.44 16.97 -14.82
C PRO A 75 -5.01 15.56 -14.42
N TRP A 76 -4.29 15.41 -13.30
CA TRP A 76 -3.72 14.14 -12.89
C TRP A 76 -4.74 13.20 -12.26
N ARG A 77 -5.64 13.72 -11.41
CA ARG A 77 -6.56 12.88 -10.63
C ARG A 77 -7.99 13.37 -10.65
N SER A 78 -8.91 12.42 -10.74
CA SER A 78 -10.33 12.68 -10.48
C SER A 78 -10.58 12.89 -8.99
N GLN A 79 -11.67 13.59 -8.66
CA GLN A 79 -12.09 13.76 -7.27
C GLN A 79 -12.38 12.42 -6.57
N LYS A 80 -12.85 11.41 -7.33
CA LYS A 80 -13.07 10.04 -6.82
C LYS A 80 -11.75 9.44 -6.31
N LEU A 81 -10.69 9.49 -7.12
CA LEU A 81 -9.39 8.93 -6.75
C LEU A 81 -8.79 9.65 -5.54
N ARG A 82 -8.99 10.97 -5.44
CA ARG A 82 -8.53 11.77 -4.28
C ARG A 82 -9.27 11.40 -2.99
N ARG A 83 -10.56 11.04 -3.07
CA ARG A 83 -11.32 10.52 -1.92
C ARG A 83 -10.80 9.16 -1.46
N ILE A 84 -10.43 8.29 -2.40
CA ILE A 84 -9.77 7.01 -2.10
C ILE A 84 -8.41 7.29 -1.42
N ALA A 85 -7.56 8.12 -2.04
CA ALA A 85 -6.26 8.50 -1.50
C ALA A 85 -6.32 9.04 -0.06
N LYS A 86 -7.35 9.84 0.28
CA LYS A 86 -7.57 10.35 1.64
C LYS A 86 -7.76 9.24 2.68
N LYS A 87 -8.28 8.06 2.30
CA LYS A 87 -8.45 6.94 3.23
C LYS A 87 -7.10 6.34 3.62
N TYR A 88 -6.12 6.40 2.72
CA TYR A 88 -4.72 6.01 2.95
C TYR A 88 -3.86 7.13 3.58
N ASP A 89 -4.49 8.10 4.26
CA ASP A 89 -3.73 9.11 5.00
C ASP A 89 -2.87 8.44 6.08
N PRO A 90 -1.57 8.78 6.22
CA PRO A 90 -0.69 8.18 7.21
C PRO A 90 -1.13 8.32 8.68
N HIS A 91 -2.04 9.25 8.97
CA HIS A 91 -2.62 9.41 10.31
C HIS A 91 -3.82 8.49 10.55
N ASN A 92 -4.35 7.85 9.51
CA ASN A 92 -5.40 6.86 9.65
C ASN A 92 -4.77 5.49 9.86
N PRO A 93 -5.07 4.78 10.96
CA PRO A 93 -4.60 3.42 11.12
C PRO A 93 -5.27 2.53 10.06
N LEU A 94 -4.48 2.00 9.14
CA LEU A 94 -4.90 0.95 8.20
C LEU A 94 -4.58 -0.46 8.73
N PHE A 95 -4.17 -0.57 9.99
CA PHE A 95 -3.93 -1.86 10.62
C PHE A 95 -5.19 -2.73 10.49
N ASP A 96 -4.99 -4.00 10.20
CA ASP A 96 -6.03 -4.98 9.92
C ASP A 96 -6.91 -4.73 8.69
N THR A 97 -6.54 -3.76 7.83
CA THR A 97 -7.30 -3.46 6.61
C THR A 97 -6.88 -4.36 5.45
N LEU A 98 -7.85 -5.05 4.87
CA LEU A 98 -7.70 -5.76 3.60
C LEU A 98 -8.21 -4.90 2.43
N THR A 99 -7.37 -4.74 1.41
CA THR A 99 -7.66 -4.01 0.17
C THR A 99 -7.57 -4.95 -1.01
N VAL A 100 -8.46 -4.79 -1.99
CA VAL A 100 -8.48 -5.53 -3.25
C VAL A 100 -8.20 -4.57 -4.39
N LEU A 101 -7.23 -4.90 -5.23
CA LEU A 101 -6.86 -4.17 -6.43
C LEU A 101 -7.09 -5.04 -7.66
N ARG A 102 -7.98 -4.60 -8.55
CA ARG A 102 -8.19 -5.26 -9.83
C ARG A 102 -7.48 -4.48 -10.94
N THR A 103 -6.56 -5.13 -11.64
CA THR A 103 -5.80 -4.51 -12.73
C THR A 103 -6.14 -5.02 -14.12
N HIS A 104 -6.91 -6.12 -14.24
CA HIS A 104 -7.28 -6.71 -15.52
C HIS A 104 -8.80 -6.77 -15.72
N TYR A 105 -9.26 -6.34 -16.92
CA TYR A 105 -10.69 -6.17 -17.26
C TYR A 105 -11.09 -6.85 -18.59
N GLY A 106 -10.37 -7.89 -19.02
CA GLY A 106 -10.64 -8.62 -20.26
C GLY A 106 -11.37 -9.97 -20.06
N GLY A 107 -11.99 -10.49 -21.13
CA GLY A 107 -12.52 -11.87 -21.16
C GLY A 107 -13.67 -12.11 -20.18
N ASP A 108 -13.58 -13.21 -19.41
CA ASP A 108 -14.51 -13.62 -18.36
C ASP A 108 -14.13 -13.08 -16.97
N SER A 109 -13.15 -12.17 -16.89
CA SER A 109 -12.66 -11.62 -15.62
C SER A 109 -13.74 -10.87 -14.83
N ASP A 110 -14.71 -10.24 -15.48
CA ASP A 110 -15.81 -9.53 -14.80
C ASP A 110 -16.68 -10.50 -13.99
N GLU A 111 -17.07 -11.62 -14.58
CA GLU A 111 -17.90 -12.64 -13.93
C GLU A 111 -17.11 -13.33 -12.80
N LYS A 112 -15.84 -13.68 -13.06
CA LYS A 112 -14.94 -14.26 -12.06
C LYS A 112 -14.73 -13.33 -10.87
N PHE A 113 -14.36 -12.08 -11.11
CA PHE A 113 -14.10 -11.10 -10.06
C PHE A 113 -15.36 -10.82 -9.22
N THR A 114 -16.51 -10.63 -9.87
CA THR A 114 -17.79 -10.41 -9.19
C THR A 114 -18.13 -11.58 -8.27
N ARG A 115 -17.92 -12.82 -8.74
CA ARG A 115 -18.14 -14.01 -7.93
C ARG A 115 -17.16 -14.09 -6.76
N TRP A 116 -15.85 -14.02 -7.02
CA TRP A 116 -14.82 -14.18 -5.98
C TRP A 116 -14.94 -13.14 -4.87
N ILE A 117 -15.12 -11.87 -5.23
CA ILE A 117 -15.24 -10.80 -4.24
C ILE A 117 -16.63 -10.78 -3.61
N GLY A 118 -17.67 -11.16 -4.34
CA GLY A 118 -19.03 -11.32 -3.81
C GLY A 118 -19.11 -12.40 -2.74
N ASP A 119 -18.63 -13.60 -3.04
CA ASP A 119 -18.60 -14.73 -2.11
C ASP A 119 -17.79 -14.38 -0.83
N ALA A 120 -16.65 -13.69 -0.99
CA ALA A 120 -15.87 -13.21 0.14
C ALA A 120 -16.61 -12.14 0.96
N CYS A 121 -17.25 -11.17 0.31
CA CYS A 121 -18.06 -10.15 0.97
C CYS A 121 -19.20 -10.75 1.79
N ASP A 122 -19.95 -11.69 1.21
CA ASP A 122 -21.06 -12.36 1.88
C ASP A 122 -20.56 -13.14 3.11
N ALA A 123 -19.44 -13.86 2.97
CA ALA A 123 -18.83 -14.56 4.09
C ALA A 123 -18.33 -13.61 5.19
N PHE A 124 -17.76 -12.46 4.82
CA PHE A 124 -17.34 -11.45 5.81
C PHE A 124 -18.53 -10.83 6.52
N ASP A 125 -19.62 -10.51 5.82
CA ASP A 125 -20.84 -9.97 6.42
C ASP A 125 -21.47 -10.97 7.43
N ASP A 126 -21.34 -12.28 7.17
CA ASP A 126 -21.82 -13.32 8.08
C ASP A 126 -20.89 -13.57 9.29
N MET A 127 -19.57 -13.51 9.10
CA MET A 127 -18.56 -13.84 10.13
C MET A 127 -18.11 -12.64 10.97
N ASP A 128 -18.13 -11.44 10.39
CA ASP A 128 -17.70 -10.16 10.96
C ASP A 128 -18.78 -9.09 10.67
N PRO A 129 -19.96 -9.18 11.32
CA PRO A 129 -21.09 -8.30 11.03
C PRO A 129 -20.82 -6.83 11.40
N ASP A 130 -19.82 -6.57 12.25
CA ASP A 130 -19.40 -5.23 12.63
C ASP A 130 -18.46 -4.61 11.58
N GLY A 131 -17.92 -5.42 10.66
CA GLY A 131 -17.12 -4.98 9.51
C GLY A 131 -15.73 -4.50 9.92
N ASP A 132 -15.18 -5.01 11.02
CA ASP A 132 -13.89 -4.58 11.55
C ASP A 132 -12.73 -4.89 10.57
N LEU A 133 -12.85 -5.95 9.75
CA LEU A 133 -11.78 -6.45 8.91
C LEU A 133 -11.84 -5.95 7.46
N PHE A 134 -12.97 -6.19 6.80
CA PHE A 134 -13.18 -5.80 5.39
C PHE A 134 -13.93 -4.47 5.25
N GLY A 135 -14.26 -3.83 6.36
CA GLY A 135 -15.09 -2.64 6.40
C GLY A 135 -16.57 -2.97 6.21
N PRO A 136 -17.47 -2.18 6.82
CA PRO A 136 -18.89 -2.28 6.51
C PRO A 136 -19.12 -1.98 5.02
N SER A 137 -20.25 -2.45 4.48
CA SER A 137 -20.58 -2.34 3.05
C SER A 137 -20.46 -0.91 2.47
N ASP A 138 -20.70 0.12 3.27
CA ASP A 138 -20.59 1.54 2.91
C ASP A 138 -19.16 2.09 2.88
N GLU A 139 -18.18 1.33 3.35
CA GLU A 139 -16.74 1.62 3.30
C GLU A 139 -16.01 0.81 2.19
N ARG A 140 -16.67 -0.16 1.53
CA ARG A 140 -16.03 -0.99 0.48
C ARG A 140 -15.57 -0.23 -0.76
N TRP A 141 -16.14 0.95 -1.04
CA TRP A 141 -15.85 1.73 -2.26
C TRP A 141 -14.39 2.22 -2.39
N TRP A 142 -13.61 2.23 -1.31
CA TRP A 142 -12.17 2.56 -1.34
C TRP A 142 -11.26 1.36 -1.01
N ARG A 143 -11.85 0.25 -0.56
CA ARG A 143 -11.15 -1.01 -0.28
C ARG A 143 -11.16 -1.94 -1.49
N VAL A 144 -12.21 -1.92 -2.30
CA VAL A 144 -12.29 -2.66 -3.58
C VAL A 144 -12.03 -1.68 -4.73
N LEU A 145 -10.79 -1.67 -5.22
CA LEU A 145 -10.32 -0.83 -6.32
C LEU A 145 -10.65 -1.51 -7.66
N ASP A 146 -11.94 -1.53 -7.99
CA ASP A 146 -12.51 -2.10 -9.22
C ASP A 146 -13.06 -0.98 -10.11
N ASN A 147 -12.23 -0.49 -11.02
CA ASN A 147 -12.59 0.53 -11.98
C ASN A 147 -11.65 0.53 -13.19
N ALA A 148 -12.10 -0.02 -14.32
CA ALA A 148 -11.28 -0.13 -15.54
C ALA A 148 -10.66 1.21 -15.98
N SER A 149 -11.43 2.31 -15.93
CA SER A 149 -10.91 3.63 -16.35
C SER A 149 -9.78 4.20 -15.49
N LEU A 150 -9.56 3.63 -14.30
CA LEU A 150 -8.51 4.07 -13.38
C LEU A 150 -7.44 3.00 -13.23
N PHE A 151 -7.83 1.73 -13.12
CA PHE A 151 -6.96 0.64 -12.69
C PHE A 151 -6.67 -0.39 -13.78
N ASP A 152 -7.18 -0.24 -15.01
CA ASP A 152 -6.78 -1.10 -16.13
C ASP A 152 -5.32 -0.82 -16.50
N MET A 153 -4.43 -1.59 -15.88
CA MET A 153 -3.00 -1.49 -16.09
C MET A 153 -2.66 -2.56 -17.12
N ALA A 154 -2.54 -2.16 -18.39
CA ALA A 154 -2.15 -3.07 -19.49
C ALA A 154 -0.78 -3.78 -19.28
N SER A 155 -0.04 -3.39 -18.23
CA SER A 155 1.19 -4.03 -17.77
C SER A 155 0.92 -5.21 -16.84
N HIS A 156 1.82 -6.20 -16.87
CA HIS A 156 1.86 -7.30 -15.91
C HIS A 156 2.35 -6.89 -14.49
N GLU A 157 2.64 -5.61 -14.25
CA GLU A 157 3.15 -5.11 -12.97
C GLU A 157 2.09 -4.27 -12.27
N TRP A 158 1.42 -4.84 -11.27
CA TRP A 158 0.37 -4.16 -10.51
C TRP A 158 0.89 -2.92 -9.75
N GLN A 159 2.19 -2.86 -9.44
CA GLN A 159 2.82 -1.70 -8.78
C GLN A 159 2.70 -0.41 -9.59
N ASN A 160 2.37 -0.49 -10.89
CA ASN A 160 2.08 0.69 -11.70
C ASN A 160 0.89 1.50 -11.18
N VAL A 161 0.05 0.91 -10.32
CA VAL A 161 -0.97 1.64 -9.56
C VAL A 161 -0.39 2.80 -8.75
N TYR A 162 0.88 2.73 -8.32
CA TYR A 162 1.56 3.80 -7.58
C TYR A 162 1.78 5.07 -8.41
N THR A 163 1.57 5.04 -9.72
CA THR A 163 1.60 6.25 -10.56
C THR A 163 0.35 7.11 -10.40
N ILE A 164 -0.76 6.50 -10.00
CA ILE A 164 -2.06 7.15 -9.81
C ILE A 164 -2.47 7.19 -8.34
N LEU A 165 -2.13 6.18 -7.55
CA LEU A 165 -2.40 6.03 -6.12
C LEU A 165 -1.12 5.63 -5.33
N PRO A 166 -0.05 6.45 -5.35
CA PRO A 166 1.15 6.29 -4.52
C PRO A 166 0.88 6.16 -3.02
N GLU A 167 -0.25 6.64 -2.51
CA GLU A 167 -0.65 6.46 -1.11
C GLU A 167 -0.84 4.99 -0.74
N LEU A 168 -1.13 4.12 -1.73
CA LEU A 168 -1.17 2.68 -1.52
C LEU A 168 0.22 2.09 -1.22
N ALA A 169 1.30 2.69 -1.71
CA ALA A 169 2.67 2.29 -1.36
C ALA A 169 3.09 2.87 0.00
N ALA A 170 2.69 4.11 0.24
CA ALA A 170 3.43 5.01 1.10
C ALA A 170 2.59 5.44 2.32
N SER A 171 2.07 4.44 3.04
CA SER A 171 1.04 4.59 4.08
C SER A 171 1.54 5.05 5.45
N ALA A 172 2.84 5.31 5.61
CA ALA A 172 3.45 5.78 6.85
C ALA A 172 4.19 7.11 6.66
N LEU A 173 4.36 7.88 7.74
CA LEU A 173 5.12 9.13 7.73
C LEU A 173 6.63 8.89 7.63
N ARG A 174 7.16 8.05 8.53
CA ARG A 174 8.52 7.53 8.54
C ARG A 174 8.50 6.13 7.96
N ARG A 175 9.25 5.91 6.89
CA ARG A 175 9.17 4.71 6.06
C ARG A 175 10.49 3.96 5.96
N ASP A 176 11.57 4.60 6.39
CA ASP A 176 12.86 3.98 6.58
C ASP A 176 12.81 2.88 7.65
N PHE A 177 13.61 1.82 7.43
CA PHE A 177 13.86 0.79 8.44
C PHE A 177 14.81 1.38 9.48
N ASN A 178 14.26 1.84 10.59
CA ASN A 178 14.96 2.67 11.58
C ASN A 178 15.50 1.85 12.77
N ASP A 179 16.17 2.52 13.71
CA ASP A 179 16.77 1.87 14.89
C ASP A 179 15.76 1.11 15.77
N ASN A 180 14.51 1.57 15.84
CA ASN A 180 13.46 0.86 16.57
C ASN A 180 13.09 -0.44 15.84
N ASP A 181 12.95 -0.40 14.51
CA ASP A 181 12.70 -1.59 13.69
C ASP A 181 13.86 -2.60 13.83
N VAL A 182 15.11 -2.13 13.89
CA VAL A 182 16.30 -2.97 14.15
C VAL A 182 16.23 -3.64 15.53
N GLN A 183 15.87 -2.88 16.57
CA GLN A 183 15.75 -3.40 17.92
C GLN A 183 14.64 -4.43 18.04
N GLU A 184 13.46 -4.17 17.46
CA GLU A 184 12.34 -5.11 17.43
C GLU A 184 12.71 -6.41 16.70
N ALA A 185 13.45 -6.33 15.58
CA ALA A 185 13.93 -7.51 14.87
C ALA A 185 14.90 -8.34 15.73
N LYS A 186 15.81 -7.70 16.48
CA LYS A 186 16.72 -8.40 17.41
C LYS A 186 15.96 -9.10 18.54
N GLU A 187 14.94 -8.44 19.09
CA GLU A 187 14.08 -9.00 20.14
C GLU A 187 13.27 -10.19 19.62
N LEU A 188 12.73 -10.08 18.41
CA LEU A 188 12.00 -11.17 17.74
C LEU A 188 12.89 -12.40 17.54
N VAL A 189 14.11 -12.23 17.00
CA VAL A 189 15.07 -13.34 16.83
C VAL A 189 15.40 -13.97 18.19
N SER A 190 15.64 -13.16 19.21
CA SER A 190 15.96 -13.66 20.56
C SER A 190 14.80 -14.47 21.17
N SER A 191 13.56 -14.06 20.88
CA SER A 191 12.35 -14.78 21.30
C SER A 191 12.19 -16.12 20.58
N ILE A 192 12.43 -16.15 19.27
CA ILE A 192 12.28 -17.36 18.43
C ILE A 192 13.41 -18.38 18.68
N CYS A 193 14.64 -17.90 18.89
CA CYS A 193 15.84 -18.71 19.05
C CYS A 193 16.24 -18.90 20.52
N ASP A 194 15.28 -18.91 21.45
CA ASP A 194 15.54 -18.99 22.90
C ASP A 194 16.44 -20.18 23.34
N SER A 195 16.46 -21.24 22.54
CA SER A 195 17.05 -22.55 22.82
C SER A 195 18.19 -22.93 21.87
N ARG A 196 18.54 -22.07 20.91
CA ARG A 196 19.64 -22.31 19.96
C ARG A 196 20.34 -21.01 19.54
N ALA A 197 21.51 -21.13 18.92
CA ALA A 197 22.10 -19.96 18.27
C ALA A 197 21.23 -19.56 17.05
N PRO A 198 20.99 -18.25 16.84
CA PRO A 198 20.31 -17.77 15.65
C PRO A 198 21.19 -17.96 14.41
N GLU A 199 20.55 -18.33 13.31
CA GLU A 199 21.14 -18.47 11.98
C GLU A 199 20.79 -17.24 11.13
N GLU A 200 21.47 -17.04 10.00
CA GLU A 200 21.24 -15.89 9.12
C GLU A 200 19.77 -15.79 8.68
N ASP A 201 19.16 -16.93 8.31
CA ASP A 201 17.77 -17.03 7.89
C ASP A 201 16.78 -16.54 8.97
N ASP A 202 17.10 -16.69 10.27
CA ASP A 202 16.25 -16.19 11.35
C ASP A 202 16.19 -14.66 11.37
N TYR A 203 17.34 -14.03 11.11
CA TYR A 203 17.42 -12.58 11.00
C TYR A 203 16.71 -12.08 9.73
N GLU A 204 16.86 -12.77 8.61
CA GLU A 204 16.16 -12.43 7.36
C GLU A 204 14.63 -12.49 7.55
N ASP A 205 14.14 -13.53 8.22
CA ASP A 205 12.71 -13.69 8.51
C ASP A 205 12.19 -12.64 9.49
N ALA A 206 12.94 -12.34 10.56
CA ALA A 206 12.58 -11.28 11.48
C ALA A 206 12.54 -9.89 10.81
N ILE A 207 13.50 -9.60 9.93
CA ILE A 207 13.50 -8.35 9.14
C ILE A 207 12.24 -8.25 8.27
N CYS A 208 11.85 -9.34 7.61
CA CYS A 208 10.62 -9.37 6.82
C CYS A 208 9.38 -9.16 7.69
N GLU A 209 9.32 -9.81 8.86
CA GLU A 209 8.19 -9.69 9.78
C GLU A 209 8.03 -8.26 10.32
N ILE A 210 9.12 -7.59 10.68
CA ILE A 210 9.10 -6.21 11.18
C ILE A 210 8.86 -5.19 10.04
N ALA A 211 9.38 -5.46 8.84
CA ALA A 211 9.24 -4.53 7.72
C ALA A 211 7.79 -4.41 7.21
N LYS A 212 6.98 -5.48 7.33
CA LYS A 212 5.64 -5.52 6.74
C LYS A 212 4.71 -4.50 7.39
N VAL A 213 3.90 -3.84 6.58
CA VAL A 213 2.78 -3.03 7.08
C VAL A 213 1.63 -3.93 7.55
N GLY A 214 0.83 -3.41 8.47
CA GLY A 214 -0.35 -4.11 9.01
C GLY A 214 -1.59 -4.05 8.14
N PHE A 215 -1.49 -3.65 6.87
CA PHE A 215 -2.59 -3.73 5.91
C PHE A 215 -2.17 -4.63 4.74
N TRP A 216 -3.12 -5.34 4.13
CA TRP A 216 -2.84 -6.33 3.08
C TRP A 216 -3.48 -5.97 1.77
N LEU A 217 -2.82 -6.38 0.70
CA LEU A 217 -3.26 -6.15 -0.65
C LEU A 217 -3.52 -7.48 -1.36
N ILE A 218 -4.74 -7.65 -1.85
CA ILE A 218 -5.12 -8.69 -2.80
C ILE A 218 -5.07 -8.08 -4.18
N VAL A 219 -4.38 -8.72 -5.11
CA VAL A 219 -4.29 -8.30 -6.50
C VAL A 219 -4.99 -9.31 -7.39
N ALA A 220 -5.95 -8.82 -8.18
CA ALA A 220 -6.61 -9.53 -9.26
C ALA A 220 -6.09 -8.96 -10.59
N ASP A 221 -4.91 -9.43 -11.00
CA ASP A 221 -4.30 -9.11 -12.28
C ASP A 221 -4.59 -10.18 -13.33
N LYS A 222 -3.92 -10.07 -14.48
CA LYS A 222 -4.14 -11.01 -15.58
C LYS A 222 -3.77 -12.44 -15.19
N GLU A 223 -2.66 -12.64 -14.48
CA GLU A 223 -2.20 -13.95 -14.04
C GLU A 223 -3.22 -14.56 -13.07
N ALA A 224 -3.79 -13.74 -12.17
CA ALA A 224 -4.81 -14.20 -11.25
C ALA A 224 -6.06 -14.79 -11.93
N PHE A 225 -6.48 -14.24 -13.07
CA PHE A 225 -7.62 -14.78 -13.83
C PHE A 225 -7.26 -16.00 -14.68
N GLU A 226 -6.00 -16.10 -15.13
CA GLU A 226 -5.48 -17.23 -15.92
C GLU A 226 -5.25 -18.47 -15.04
N ASP A 227 -4.68 -18.26 -13.85
CA ASP A 227 -4.35 -19.33 -12.89
C ASP A 227 -5.48 -19.64 -11.91
N GLU A 228 -6.51 -18.78 -11.87
CA GLU A 228 -7.64 -18.84 -10.93
C GLU A 228 -7.23 -18.72 -9.45
N GLU A 229 -6.10 -18.05 -9.20
CA GLU A 229 -5.57 -17.76 -7.86
C GLU A 229 -5.31 -16.24 -7.73
N LEU A 230 -5.80 -15.63 -6.66
CA LEU A 230 -5.50 -14.22 -6.38
C LEU A 230 -4.09 -14.08 -5.83
N LEU A 231 -3.47 -12.91 -5.99
CA LEU A 231 -2.16 -12.63 -5.40
C LEU A 231 -2.33 -11.89 -4.07
N LEU A 232 -1.90 -12.49 -2.96
CA LEU A 232 -1.78 -11.85 -1.66
C LEU A 232 -0.38 -11.24 -1.51
N VAL A 233 -0.32 -9.93 -1.22
CA VAL A 233 0.92 -9.17 -1.12
C VAL A 233 1.09 -8.60 0.28
N PHE A 234 2.24 -8.87 0.88
CA PHE A 234 2.74 -8.21 2.08
C PHE A 234 3.78 -7.17 1.66
N MET A 235 3.53 -5.91 1.99
CA MET A 235 4.37 -4.78 1.58
C MET A 235 5.07 -4.13 2.78
N ASP A 236 6.14 -3.39 2.53
CA ASP A 236 6.75 -2.51 3.53
C ASP A 236 6.14 -1.10 3.51
N LYS A 237 6.66 -0.21 4.37
CA LYS A 237 6.21 1.19 4.51
C LYS A 237 6.42 2.05 3.24
N MET A 238 7.14 1.54 2.25
CA MET A 238 7.42 2.17 0.95
C MET A 238 6.75 1.44 -0.24
N GLY A 239 5.93 0.43 0.02
CA GLY A 239 5.24 -0.35 -1.00
C GLY A 239 6.12 -1.37 -1.71
N ASN A 240 7.31 -1.68 -1.18
CA ASN A 240 8.09 -2.80 -1.69
C ASN A 240 7.46 -4.10 -1.22
N VAL A 241 7.42 -5.11 -2.11
CA VAL A 241 7.00 -6.45 -1.74
C VAL A 241 8.01 -7.04 -0.75
N VAL A 242 7.53 -7.36 0.45
CA VAL A 242 8.26 -8.14 1.47
C VAL A 242 8.08 -9.62 1.15
N ARG A 243 6.84 -10.07 1.03
CA ARG A 243 6.44 -11.43 0.68
C ARG A 243 5.18 -11.41 -0.17
N GLN A 244 4.99 -12.41 -1.02
CA GLN A 244 3.76 -12.60 -1.80
C GLN A 244 3.43 -14.07 -2.01
N SER A 245 2.15 -14.42 -2.00
CA SER A 245 1.67 -15.78 -2.17
C SER A 245 0.40 -15.81 -3.03
N ALA A 246 0.21 -16.92 -3.74
CA ALA A 246 -1.07 -17.21 -4.38
C ALA A 246 -2.08 -17.63 -3.31
N ILE A 247 -3.33 -17.17 -3.45
CA ILE A 247 -4.45 -17.54 -2.59
C ILE A 247 -5.64 -17.93 -3.44
N SER A 248 -6.21 -19.10 -3.16
CA SER A 248 -7.46 -19.51 -3.80
C SER A 248 -8.57 -18.52 -3.42
N PRO A 249 -9.46 -18.13 -4.34
CA PRO A 249 -10.64 -17.34 -4.02
C PRO A 249 -11.49 -17.94 -2.88
N GLU A 250 -11.50 -19.26 -2.72
CA GLU A 250 -12.21 -19.96 -1.64
C GLU A 250 -11.57 -19.75 -0.26
N ASP A 251 -10.27 -19.44 -0.21
CA ASP A 251 -9.53 -19.19 1.03
C ASP A 251 -9.58 -17.71 1.46
N LEU A 252 -9.96 -16.80 0.56
CA LEU A 252 -10.09 -15.37 0.84
C LEU A 252 -11.00 -15.06 2.05
N PRO A 253 -12.17 -15.71 2.24
CA PRO A 253 -12.99 -15.59 3.44
C PRO A 253 -12.27 -15.91 4.75
N HIS A 254 -11.23 -16.75 4.73
CA HIS A 254 -10.54 -17.22 5.92
C HIS A 254 -9.39 -16.30 6.36
N LEU A 255 -8.89 -15.45 5.46
CA LEU A 255 -7.76 -14.56 5.71
C LEU A 255 -7.97 -13.69 6.97
N PRO A 256 -9.15 -13.08 7.22
CA PRO A 256 -9.34 -12.24 8.39
C PRO A 256 -9.26 -12.97 9.73
N HIS A 257 -9.53 -14.27 9.77
CA HIS A 257 -9.36 -15.05 10.99
C HIS A 257 -7.89 -15.16 11.42
N TYR A 258 -6.98 -15.27 10.45
CA TYR A 258 -5.54 -15.28 10.73
C TYR A 258 -5.07 -13.92 11.23
N ILE A 259 -5.63 -12.87 10.64
CA ILE A 259 -5.37 -11.46 10.97
C ILE A 259 -5.79 -11.14 12.41
N LEU A 260 -7.06 -11.35 12.77
CA LEU A 260 -7.58 -11.04 14.11
C LEU A 260 -6.85 -11.79 15.23
N ARG A 261 -6.30 -12.96 14.92
CA ARG A 261 -5.56 -13.79 15.88
C ARG A 261 -4.08 -13.43 15.96
N GLY A 262 -3.60 -12.49 15.15
CA GLY A 262 -2.17 -12.17 15.03
C GLY A 262 -1.33 -13.33 14.49
N SER A 263 -1.95 -14.28 13.78
CA SER A 263 -1.34 -15.54 13.36
C SER A 263 -1.01 -15.60 11.86
N ILE A 264 -1.10 -14.46 11.16
CA ILE A 264 -0.85 -14.41 9.71
C ILE A 264 0.59 -14.81 9.36
N THR A 265 1.58 -14.45 10.19
CA THR A 265 2.99 -14.82 10.00
C THR A 265 3.27 -16.30 10.32
N GLU A 266 2.36 -16.95 11.04
CA GLU A 266 2.41 -18.38 11.33
C GLU A 266 1.70 -19.22 10.26
N SER A 267 0.90 -18.58 9.41
CA SER A 267 0.11 -19.23 8.37
C SER A 267 0.96 -19.64 7.16
N GLY A 268 0.44 -20.59 6.37
CA GLY A 268 1.04 -20.97 5.07
C GLY A 268 1.10 -19.79 4.10
N PHE A 269 0.15 -18.84 4.19
CA PHE A 269 0.13 -17.63 3.36
C PHE A 269 1.39 -16.77 3.51
N TRP A 270 2.05 -16.82 4.67
CA TRP A 270 3.30 -16.10 4.93
C TRP A 270 4.51 -17.01 4.80
N ARG A 271 4.50 -18.18 5.46
CA ARG A 271 5.66 -19.06 5.54
C ARG A 271 6.06 -19.61 4.17
N ASP A 272 5.08 -19.95 3.34
CA ASP A 272 5.30 -20.51 2.01
C ASP A 272 5.36 -19.41 0.93
N ALA A 273 5.23 -18.13 1.31
CA ALA A 273 5.25 -17.01 0.39
C ALA A 273 6.64 -16.78 -0.23
N GLU A 274 6.66 -16.33 -1.49
CA GLU A 274 7.88 -15.89 -2.13
C GLU A 274 8.36 -14.58 -1.49
N VAL A 275 9.61 -14.55 -1.03
CA VAL A 275 10.28 -13.33 -0.57
C VAL A 275 10.50 -12.36 -1.74
N GLY A 276 10.11 -11.11 -1.56
CA GLY A 276 10.25 -10.07 -2.58
C GLY A 276 11.70 -9.78 -2.95
N LYS A 277 11.92 -9.35 -4.20
CA LYS A 277 13.28 -9.19 -4.78
C LYS A 277 14.23 -8.32 -3.96
N LYS A 278 13.72 -7.28 -3.28
CA LYS A 278 14.53 -6.38 -2.42
C LYS A 278 14.89 -7.01 -1.06
N TYR A 279 14.12 -8.00 -0.60
CA TYR A 279 14.26 -8.69 0.68
C TYR A 279 14.96 -10.05 0.59
N LYS A 280 15.13 -10.64 -0.60
CA LYS A 280 16.03 -11.80 -0.77
C LYS A 280 17.43 -11.48 -0.23
N SER A 281 18.23 -12.46 0.17
CA SER A 281 19.55 -12.27 0.83
C SER A 281 20.52 -11.32 0.09
N ARG A 282 20.44 -11.25 -1.25
CA ARG A 282 21.24 -10.31 -2.08
C ARG A 282 20.47 -9.08 -2.56
N GLY A 283 19.25 -8.92 -2.09
CA GLY A 283 18.36 -7.79 -2.33
C GLY A 283 18.96 -6.50 -1.77
N GLN A 284 18.45 -5.36 -2.26
CA GLN A 284 18.96 -4.05 -1.86
C GLN A 284 18.72 -3.77 -0.37
N ILE A 285 17.51 -4.08 0.14
CA ILE A 285 17.10 -3.78 1.52
C ILE A 285 17.78 -4.76 2.47
N MET A 286 17.73 -6.06 2.17
CA MET A 286 18.34 -7.08 3.04
C MET A 286 19.83 -6.83 3.27
N ARG A 287 20.59 -6.50 2.20
CA ARG A 287 22.02 -6.17 2.33
C ARG A 287 22.30 -4.94 3.20
N ALA A 288 21.38 -4.00 3.28
CA ALA A 288 21.55 -2.80 4.08
C ALA A 288 21.19 -3.05 5.56
N VAL A 289 20.13 -3.81 5.81
CA VAL A 289 19.54 -4.00 7.15
C VAL A 289 20.16 -5.17 7.91
N LEU A 290 20.43 -6.30 7.24
CA LEU A 290 20.91 -7.54 7.87
C LEU A 290 22.14 -7.34 8.77
N PRO A 291 23.19 -6.61 8.36
CA PRO A 291 24.35 -6.37 9.23
C PRO A 291 24.01 -5.58 10.51
N LEU A 292 23.00 -4.69 10.46
CA LEU A 292 22.58 -3.88 11.60
C LEU A 292 21.86 -4.72 12.66
N VAL A 293 21.03 -5.67 12.20
CA VAL A 293 20.28 -6.59 13.08
C VAL A 293 21.20 -7.69 13.63
N MET A 294 22.17 -8.16 12.86
CA MET A 294 23.14 -9.17 13.33
C MET A 294 24.23 -8.59 14.25
N ALA A 295 24.43 -7.27 14.29
CA ALA A 295 25.43 -6.66 15.15
C ALA A 295 25.10 -6.89 16.64
N GLU A 296 26.11 -7.28 17.42
CA GLU A 296 25.99 -7.38 18.87
C GLU A 296 25.61 -6.00 19.46
N SER A 297 24.68 -5.98 20.42
CA SER A 297 24.30 -4.75 21.12
C SER A 297 25.50 -4.21 21.91
N GLU A 298 25.90 -2.96 21.67
CA GLU A 298 26.93 -2.25 22.45
C GLU A 298 26.53 -2.04 23.91
#